data_AF-A0A3M8GGE2-F1
#
_entry.id   AF-A0A3M8GGE2-F1
#
_cell.length_a   1.000
_cell.length_b   1.000
_cell.length_c   1.000
_cell.angle_alpha   90.00
_cell.angle_beta   90.00
_cell.angle_gamma   90.00
#
_symmetry.space_group_name_H-M   'P 1'
#
loop_
_entity.id
_entity.type
_entity.pdbx_description
1 polymer ?
#
loop_
_entity_poly.entity_id
_entity_poly.type
_entity_poly.pdbx_seq_one_letter_code
_entity_poly.pdbx_strand_id
1 'polypeptide(L)'
;MINTQQLNIIKGQLLEAGVVRIPLQDDLIDHMGCVIEEYLNDGVPFDEAIEMAKERIAPNGFKTIENDLNYLLTINRNTMIRKIVFILGYVSVLEIIMAIALYTGQILDREVSGLIAMGGLFLFSVSVVPYFFYQQYRKSLHKLQQS
;
A
#
# COMPACT_ATOMS: atom_id res chain seq x y z
N MET A 1 -28.83 8.92 -17.34
CA MET A 1 -28.43 9.69 -16.15
C MET A 1 -29.35 9.37 -14.99
N ILE A 2 -28.80 8.79 -13.94
CA ILE A 2 -29.50 8.56 -12.67
C ILE A 2 -29.77 9.90 -11.96
N ASN A 3 -30.93 10.00 -11.32
CA ASN A 3 -31.37 11.22 -10.65
C ASN A 3 -30.81 11.35 -9.22
N THR A 4 -30.96 12.52 -8.62
CA THR A 4 -30.43 12.81 -7.27
C THR A 4 -31.03 11.92 -6.17
N GLN A 5 -32.27 11.44 -6.34
CA GLN A 5 -32.91 10.52 -5.38
C GLN A 5 -32.28 9.11 -5.47
N GLN A 6 -32.05 8.61 -6.69
CA GLN A 6 -31.38 7.34 -6.96
C GLN A 6 -29.93 7.35 -6.46
N LEU A 7 -29.22 8.47 -6.62
CA LEU A 7 -27.89 8.66 -6.06
C LEU A 7 -27.87 8.56 -4.53
N ASN A 8 -28.89 9.11 -3.85
CA ASN A 8 -28.99 9.03 -2.39
C ASN A 8 -29.30 7.61 -1.91
N ILE A 9 -30.05 6.82 -2.68
CA ILE A 9 -30.31 5.40 -2.39
C ILE A 9 -29.00 4.61 -2.45
N ILE A 10 -28.20 4.83 -3.50
CA ILE A 10 -26.87 4.21 -3.66
C ILE A 10 -25.97 4.57 -2.46
N LYS A 11 -25.89 5.85 -2.10
CA LYS A 11 -25.13 6.32 -0.93
C LYS A 11 -25.59 5.65 0.37
N GLY A 12 -26.89 5.53 0.59
CA GLY A 12 -27.46 4.86 1.75
C GLY A 12 -26.98 3.41 1.88
N GLN A 13 -27.04 2.66 0.78
CA GLN A 13 -26.60 1.25 0.76
C GLN A 13 -25.11 1.07 1.01
N LEU A 14 -24.27 1.98 0.50
CA LEU A 14 -22.82 1.97 0.76
C LEU A 14 -22.48 2.28 2.22
N LEU A 15 -23.22 3.20 2.84
CA LEU A 15 -23.07 3.52 4.27
C LEU A 15 -23.56 2.37 5.15
N GLU A 16 -24.68 1.74 4.81
CA GLU A 16 -25.21 0.56 5.51
C GLU A 16 -24.26 -0.64 5.40
N ALA A 17 -23.58 -0.80 4.25
CA ALA A 17 -22.54 -1.81 4.07
C ALA A 17 -21.27 -1.54 4.90
N GLY A 18 -21.17 -0.37 5.55
CA GLY A 18 -20.11 -0.05 6.50
C GLY A 18 -18.77 0.33 5.87
N VAL A 19 -18.76 0.80 4.62
CA VAL A 19 -17.56 1.35 3.98
C VAL A 19 -17.21 2.68 4.67
N VAL A 20 -16.01 2.80 5.24
CA VAL A 20 -15.62 3.97 6.06
C VAL A 20 -14.79 4.97 5.27
N ARG A 21 -14.06 4.50 4.26
CA ARG A 21 -13.09 5.29 3.51
C ARG A 21 -13.78 6.14 2.44
N ILE A 22 -13.82 7.46 2.68
CA ILE A 22 -14.48 8.45 1.80
C ILE A 22 -14.04 8.35 0.33
N PRO A 23 -12.73 8.30 -0.02
CA PRO A 23 -12.33 8.17 -1.42
C PRO A 23 -12.89 6.92 -2.10
N LEU A 24 -12.95 5.79 -1.37
CA LEU A 24 -13.51 4.55 -1.91
C LEU A 24 -15.03 4.64 -2.04
N GLN A 25 -15.72 5.34 -1.13
CA GLN A 25 -17.15 5.59 -1.28
C GLN A 25 -17.42 6.39 -2.55
N ASP A 26 -16.71 7.48 -2.79
CA ASP A 26 -16.88 8.32 -3.98
C ASP A 26 -16.63 7.53 -5.27
N ASP A 27 -15.54 6.75 -5.31
CA ASP A 27 -15.20 5.88 -6.45
C ASP A 27 -16.29 4.81 -6.70
N LEU A 28 -16.80 4.18 -5.63
CA LEU A 28 -17.84 3.16 -5.74
C LEU A 28 -19.19 3.77 -6.16
N ILE A 29 -19.54 4.96 -5.69
CA ILE A 29 -20.76 5.66 -6.07
C ILE A 29 -20.72 6.00 -7.57
N ASP A 30 -19.60 6.53 -8.06
CA ASP A 30 -19.41 6.87 -9.47
C ASP A 30 -19.47 5.62 -10.36
N HIS A 31 -18.78 4.55 -9.96
CA HIS A 31 -18.75 3.31 -10.72
C HIS A 31 -20.09 2.58 -10.71
N MET A 32 -20.75 2.49 -9.56
CA MET A 32 -22.13 1.99 -9.45
C MET A 32 -23.07 2.79 -10.34
N GLY A 33 -22.91 4.12 -10.35
CA GLY A 33 -23.71 5.00 -11.17
C GLY A 33 -23.57 4.70 -12.66
N CYS A 34 -22.34 4.59 -13.15
CA CYS A 34 -22.05 4.22 -14.53
C CYS A 34 -22.67 2.86 -14.92
N VAL A 35 -22.56 1.85 -14.05
CA VAL A 35 -23.08 0.49 -14.33
C VAL A 35 -24.61 0.45 -14.30
N ILE A 36 -25.25 1.17 -13.37
CA ILE A 36 -26.72 1.28 -13.34
C ILE A 36 -27.22 2.00 -14.59
N GLU A 37 -26.52 3.04 -15.05
CA GLU A 37 -26.88 3.73 -16.30
C GLU A 37 -26.79 2.84 -17.53
N GLU A 38 -25.81 1.93 -17.58
CA GLU A 38 -25.71 0.91 -18.63
C GLU A 38 -26.98 0.03 -18.67
N TYR A 39 -27.38 -0.53 -17.52
CA TYR A 39 -28.58 -1.37 -17.44
C TYR A 39 -29.89 -0.61 -17.73
N LEU A 40 -29.99 0.65 -17.29
CA LEU A 40 -31.14 1.49 -17.61
C LEU A 40 -31.25 1.76 -19.12
N ASN A 41 -30.13 1.94 -19.81
CA ASN A 41 -30.10 2.13 -21.26
C ASN A 41 -30.52 0.86 -22.00
N ASP A 42 -30.27 -0.32 -21.42
CA ASP A 42 -30.73 -1.62 -21.93
C ASP A 42 -32.21 -1.91 -21.61
N GLY A 43 -32.91 -0.97 -20.98
CA GLY A 43 -34.33 -1.07 -20.65
C GLY A 43 -34.64 -1.81 -19.35
N VAL A 44 -33.64 -2.11 -18.53
CA VAL A 44 -33.82 -2.74 -17.21
C VAL A 44 -34.38 -1.72 -16.23
N PRO A 45 -35.41 -2.06 -15.41
CA PRO A 45 -35.90 -1.19 -14.36
C PRO A 45 -34.83 -0.87 -13.30
N PHE A 46 -34.87 0.33 -12.71
CA PHE A 46 -33.87 0.77 -11.72
C PHE A 46 -33.69 -0.20 -10.54
N ASP A 47 -34.79 -0.74 -10.01
CA ASP A 47 -34.76 -1.65 -8.85
C ASP A 47 -34.07 -2.98 -9.17
N GLU A 48 -34.08 -3.40 -10.44
CA GLU A 48 -33.36 -4.59 -10.90
C GLU A 48 -31.92 -4.23 -11.27
N ALA A 49 -31.72 -3.09 -11.94
CA ALA A 49 -30.41 -2.58 -12.31
C ALA A 49 -29.48 -2.37 -11.10
N ILE A 50 -30.01 -1.94 -9.95
CA ILE A 50 -29.21 -1.74 -8.73
C ILE A 50 -28.74 -3.07 -8.13
N GLU A 51 -29.58 -4.11 -8.13
CA GLU A 51 -29.19 -5.43 -7.63
C GLU A 51 -28.19 -6.09 -8.60
N MET A 52 -28.40 -5.96 -9.91
CA MET A 52 -27.45 -6.42 -10.92
C MET A 52 -26.10 -5.69 -10.81
N ALA A 53 -26.11 -4.38 -10.58
CA ALA A 53 -24.89 -3.60 -10.39
C ALA A 53 -24.13 -4.01 -9.11
N LYS A 54 -24.84 -4.26 -8.01
CA LYS A 54 -24.25 -4.79 -6.78
C LYS A 54 -23.60 -6.15 -6.99
N GLU A 55 -24.29 -7.08 -7.64
CA GLU A 55 -23.76 -8.41 -7.90
C GLU A 55 -22.53 -8.36 -8.82
N ARG A 56 -22.54 -7.46 -9.83
CA ARG A 56 -21.42 -7.25 -10.74
C ARG A 56 -20.19 -6.63 -10.08
N ILE A 57 -20.37 -5.59 -9.26
CA ILE A 57 -19.28 -4.79 -8.68
C ILE A 57 -18.78 -5.39 -7.36
N ALA A 58 -19.72 -5.82 -6.51
CA ALA A 58 -19.45 -6.25 -5.16
C ALA A 58 -20.16 -7.58 -4.83
N PRO A 59 -19.85 -8.68 -5.55
CA PRO A 59 -20.49 -9.99 -5.32
C PRO A 59 -20.29 -10.50 -3.88
N ASN A 60 -19.18 -10.11 -3.24
CA ASN A 60 -18.86 -10.44 -1.85
C ASN A 60 -19.15 -9.27 -0.87
N GLY A 61 -19.89 -8.25 -1.31
CA GLY A 61 -20.22 -7.06 -0.54
C GLY A 61 -19.16 -5.95 -0.58
N PHE A 62 -19.61 -4.70 -0.43
CA PHE A 62 -18.75 -3.51 -0.51
C PHE A 62 -17.68 -3.45 0.59
N LYS A 63 -17.97 -4.00 1.77
CA LYS A 63 -17.00 -4.04 2.88
C LYS A 63 -15.78 -4.88 2.54
N THR A 64 -15.96 -5.95 1.76
CA THR A 64 -14.86 -6.81 1.31
C THR A 64 -13.91 -6.05 0.39
N ILE A 65 -14.43 -5.20 -0.50
CA ILE A 65 -13.63 -4.32 -1.36
C ILE A 65 -12.75 -3.38 -0.51
N GLU A 66 -13.31 -2.79 0.55
CA GLU A 66 -12.54 -1.93 1.46
C GLU A 66 -11.44 -2.72 2.21
N ASN A 67 -11.77 -3.92 2.70
CA ASN A 67 -10.82 -4.77 3.39
C ASN A 67 -9.67 -5.20 2.47
N ASP A 68 -9.97 -5.57 1.23
CA ASP A 68 -8.99 -5.94 0.21
C ASP A 68 -8.10 -4.76 -0.15
N LEU A 69 -8.69 -3.57 -0.34
CA LEU A 69 -7.93 -2.34 -0.59
C LEU A 69 -7.00 -2.02 0.58
N ASN A 70 -7.48 -2.12 1.81
CA ASN A 70 -6.67 -1.88 3.01
C ASN A 70 -5.55 -2.91 3.16
N TYR A 71 -5.82 -4.17 2.85
CA TYR A 71 -4.83 -5.24 2.81
C TYR A 71 -3.75 -4.96 1.77
N LEU A 72 -4.14 -4.63 0.53
CA LEU A 72 -3.23 -4.29 -0.56
C LEU A 72 -2.38 -3.08 -0.23
N LEU A 73 -2.95 -2.02 0.33
CA LEU A 73 -2.18 -0.85 0.76
C LEU A 73 -1.19 -1.16 1.88
N THR A 74 -1.60 -2.00 2.83
CA THR A 74 -0.74 -2.44 3.92
C THR A 74 0.43 -3.26 3.39
N ILE A 75 0.17 -4.21 2.49
CA ILE A 75 1.21 -5.01 1.84
C ILE A 75 2.12 -4.16 0.98
N ASN A 76 1.57 -3.26 0.16
CA ASN A 76 2.34 -2.37 -0.70
C ASN A 76 3.27 -1.49 0.13
N ARG A 77 2.78 -0.90 1.22
CA ARG A 77 3.60 -0.11 2.15
C ARG A 77 4.73 -0.94 2.75
N ASN A 78 4.41 -2.14 3.27
CA ASN A 78 5.41 -3.02 3.87
C ASN A 78 6.47 -3.48 2.84
N THR A 79 6.04 -3.73 1.61
CA THR A 79 6.93 -4.12 0.50
C THR A 79 7.80 -2.95 0.04
N MET A 80 7.27 -1.73 0.02
CA MET A 80 8.04 -0.53 -0.28
C MET A 80 9.14 -0.29 0.76
N ILE A 81 8.82 -0.37 2.05
CA ILE A 81 9.82 -0.22 3.13
C ILE A 81 10.92 -1.28 3.00
N ARG A 82 10.55 -2.54 2.72
CA ARG A 82 11.51 -3.62 2.44
C ARG A 82 12.48 -3.26 1.31
N LYS A 83 11.95 -2.77 0.18
CA LYS A 83 12.74 -2.37 -0.98
C LYS A 83 13.69 -1.22 -0.64
N ILE A 84 13.21 -0.19 0.06
CA ILE A 84 14.03 0.96 0.46
C ILE A 84 15.19 0.51 1.36
N VAL A 85 14.92 -0.28 2.39
CA VAL A 85 15.98 -0.76 3.30
C VAL A 85 16.99 -1.64 2.55
N PHE A 86 16.54 -2.46 1.61
CA PHE A 86 17.44 -3.27 0.78
C PHE A 86 18.35 -2.40 -0.10
N ILE A 87 17.80 -1.38 -0.76
CA ILE A 87 18.57 -0.45 -1.60
C ILE A 87 19.57 0.33 -0.74
N LEU A 88 19.14 0.89 0.40
CA LEU A 88 20.01 1.62 1.32
C LEU A 88 21.12 0.74 1.88
N GLY A 89 20.80 -0.51 2.23
CA GLY A 89 21.79 -1.51 2.65
C GLY A 89 22.80 -1.77 1.54
N TYR A 90 22.35 -1.94 0.30
CA TYR A 90 23.26 -2.17 -0.84
C TYR A 90 24.16 -0.97 -1.12
N VAL A 91 23.60 0.25 -1.14
CA VAL A 91 24.36 1.50 -1.29
C VAL A 91 25.41 1.64 -0.19
N SER A 92 25.05 1.37 1.07
CA SER A 92 25.98 1.47 2.19
C SER A 92 27.17 0.51 2.07
N VAL A 93 26.93 -0.74 1.64
CA VAL A 93 27.98 -1.73 1.42
C VAL A 93 28.86 -1.33 0.23
N LEU A 94 28.27 -0.87 -0.86
CA LEU A 94 29.01 -0.36 -2.00
C LEU A 94 29.89 0.83 -1.63
N GLU A 95 29.38 1.77 -0.83
CA GLU A 95 30.13 2.93 -0.36
C GLU A 95 31.36 2.51 0.46
N ILE A 96 31.20 1.55 1.38
CA ILE A 96 32.32 1.00 2.16
C ILE A 96 33.35 0.30 1.26
N ILE A 97 32.90 -0.54 0.32
CA ILE A 97 33.79 -1.25 -0.60
C ILE A 97 34.55 -0.25 -1.48
N MET A 98 33.85 0.74 -2.03
CA MET A 98 34.45 1.79 -2.86
C MET A 98 35.45 2.63 -2.08
N ALA A 99 35.15 3.02 -0.84
CA ALA A 99 36.07 3.74 0.01
C ALA A 99 37.40 2.99 0.18
N ILE A 100 37.32 1.69 0.49
CA ILE A 100 38.50 0.83 0.67
C ILE A 100 39.25 0.67 -0.65
N ALA A 101 38.55 0.35 -1.75
CA ALA A 101 39.15 0.13 -3.05
C ALA A 101 39.90 1.37 -3.56
N LEU A 102 39.29 2.54 -3.46
CA LEU A 102 39.89 3.80 -3.90
C LEU A 102 41.10 4.23 -3.04
N TYR A 103 41.08 3.91 -1.74
CA TYR A 103 42.26 4.08 -0.89
C TYR A 103 43.40 3.13 -1.30
N THR A 104 43.10 1.85 -1.53
CA THR A 104 44.13 0.88 -1.97
C THR A 104 44.72 1.22 -3.33
N GLY A 105 43.92 1.79 -4.23
CA GLY A 105 44.36 2.30 -5.52
C GLY A 105 45.11 3.63 -5.45
N GLN A 106 45.33 4.19 -4.25
CA GLN A 106 45.97 5.49 -4.03
C GLN A 106 45.26 6.66 -4.74
N ILE A 107 43.97 6.53 -5.01
CA ILE A 107 43.14 7.57 -5.64
C ILE A 107 42.62 8.56 -4.60
N LEU A 108 42.29 8.06 -3.40
CA LEU A 108 41.82 8.86 -2.27
C LEU A 108 42.79 8.79 -1.10
N ASP A 109 42.97 9.92 -0.43
CA ASP A 109 43.69 10.00 0.83
C ASP A 109 42.96 9.27 1.97
N ARG A 110 43.71 8.89 3.00
CA ARG A 110 43.21 8.15 4.16
C ARG A 110 42.03 8.85 4.84
N GLU A 111 42.09 10.17 4.99
CA GLU A 111 41.05 10.95 5.65
C GLU A 111 39.73 10.91 4.87
N VAL A 112 39.79 11.14 3.56
CA VAL A 112 38.60 11.16 2.68
C VAL A 112 38.00 9.76 2.56
N SER A 113 38.82 8.74 2.33
CA SER A 113 38.34 7.34 2.29
C SER A 113 37.73 6.93 3.63
N GLY A 114 38.33 7.31 4.76
CA GLY A 114 37.80 7.04 6.10
C GLY A 114 36.42 7.66 6.30
N LEU A 115 36.22 8.92 5.88
CA LEU A 115 34.91 9.59 5.98
C LEU A 115 33.83 8.90 5.15
N ILE A 116 34.14 8.48 3.92
CA ILE A 116 33.20 7.75 3.06
C ILE A 116 32.84 6.39 3.67
N ALA A 117 33.83 5.63 4.16
CA ALA A 117 33.58 4.35 4.83
C ALA A 117 32.72 4.52 6.10
N MET A 118 32.96 5.57 6.88
CA MET A 118 32.12 5.91 8.04
C MET A 118 30.70 6.32 7.64
N GLY A 119 30.54 7.06 6.53
CA GLY A 119 29.25 7.39 5.94
C GLY A 119 28.45 6.14 5.59
N GLY A 120 29.08 5.19 4.90
CA GLY A 120 28.45 3.90 4.59
C GLY A 120 28.09 3.10 5.85
N LEU A 121 28.98 3.01 6.83
CA LEU A 121 28.68 2.34 8.11
C LEU A 121 27.52 2.99 8.86
N PHE A 122 27.46 4.32 8.88
CA PHE A 122 26.37 5.08 9.49
C PHE A 122 25.05 4.81 8.75
N LEU A 123 25.05 4.86 7.42
CA LEU A 123 23.87 4.59 6.60
C LEU A 123 23.34 3.17 6.85
N PHE A 124 24.22 2.17 6.90
CA PHE A 124 23.86 0.80 7.23
C PHE A 124 23.23 0.70 8.63
N SER A 125 23.86 1.36 9.60
CA SER A 125 23.45 1.32 11.02
C SER A 125 22.10 2.01 11.27
N VAL A 126 21.75 3.06 10.52
CA VAL A 126 20.48 3.78 10.69
C VAL A 126 19.34 3.16 9.87
N SER A 127 19.65 2.51 8.75
CA SER A 127 18.64 1.92 7.87
C SER A 127 18.37 0.43 8.14
N VAL A 128 19.41 -0.40 8.03
CA VAL A 128 19.28 -1.87 8.03
C VAL A 128 19.08 -2.41 9.45
N VAL A 129 19.86 -1.92 10.41
CA VAL A 129 19.85 -2.43 11.79
C VAL A 129 18.49 -2.20 12.48
N PRO A 130 17.90 -0.99 12.49
CA PRO A 130 16.61 -0.76 13.16
C PRO A 130 15.49 -1.54 12.48
N TYR A 131 15.55 -1.67 11.15
CA TYR A 131 14.59 -2.47 10.40
C TYR A 131 14.66 -3.97 10.74
N PHE A 132 15.87 -4.51 10.89
CA PHE A 132 16.09 -5.89 11.31
C PHE A 132 15.52 -6.15 12.71
N PHE A 133 15.85 -5.29 13.68
CA PHE A 133 15.32 -5.39 15.04
C PHE A 133 13.80 -5.23 15.09
N TYR A 134 13.23 -4.28 14.33
CA TYR A 134 11.79 -4.10 14.22
C TYR A 134 11.08 -5.36 13.69
N GLN A 135 11.64 -5.98 12.65
CA GLN A 135 11.10 -7.24 12.13
C GLN A 135 11.16 -8.36 13.17
N GLN A 136 12.29 -8.49 13.87
CA GLN A 136 12.46 -9.53 14.87
C GLN A 136 11.49 -9.34 16.04
N TYR A 137 11.32 -8.11 16.51
CA TYR A 137 10.34 -7.74 17.53
C TYR A 137 8.91 -8.11 17.11
N ARG A 138 8.51 -7.73 15.89
CA ARG A 138 7.18 -8.04 15.37
C ARG A 138 6.92 -9.56 15.27
N LYS A 139 7.92 -10.33 14.86
CA LYS A 139 7.83 -11.80 14.82
C LYS A 139 7.66 -12.40 16.21
N SER A 140 8.36 -11.87 17.21
CA SER A 140 8.24 -12.34 18.60
C SER A 140 6.85 -12.06 19.19
N LEU A 141 6.28 -10.88 18.93
CA LEU A 141 4.91 -10.55 19.37
C LEU A 141 3.86 -11.52 18.80
N HIS A 142 3.96 -11.85 17.51
CA HIS A 142 3.01 -12.79 16.89
C HIS A 142 3.08 -14.19 17.52
N LYS A 143 4.27 -14.64 17.94
CA LYS A 143 4.41 -15.93 18.63
C LYS A 143 3.75 -15.93 20.00
N LEU A 144 3.81 -14.81 20.73
CA LEU A 144 3.19 -14.67 22.05
C LEU A 144 1.66 -14.63 21.98
N GLN A 145 1.07 -14.12 20.90
CA GLN A 145 -0.38 -14.10 20.70
C GLN A 145 -0.97 -15.45 20.28
N GLN A 146 -0.12 -16.41 19.89
CA GLN A 146 -0.51 -17.76 19.46
C GLN A 146 -0.19 -18.84 20.52
N SER A 147 0.38 -18.46 21.67
CA SER A 147 0.67 -19.32 22.83
C SER A 147 -0.36 -19.11 23.93
#